data_AF-A0A944VRZ9-F1
#
_entry.id   AF-A0A944VRZ9-F1
#
_cell.length_a   1.000
_cell.length_b   1.000
_cell.length_c   1.000
_cell.angle_alpha   90.00
_cell.angle_beta   90.00
_cell.angle_gamma   90.00
#
_symmetry.space_group_name_H-M   'P 1'
#
loop_
_entity.id
_entity.type
_entity.pdbx_description
1 polymer ?
#
loop_
_entity_poly.entity_id
_entity_poly.type
_entity_poly.pdbx_seq_one_letter_code
_entity_poly.pdbx_strand_id
1 'polypeptide(L)'
;MKIRSYIFCIQSLFLLISIALFTGCSNQPKLSNKEKAYGTNKGKYAIFHRIAEVDRGLGLKYPGFLVGIEKGYREKIDPNNTYDIVDKLNKDTTSEKNYARVKDILGDRKLTFVSHIAQYSLKSGINGNPYNGIPYIAEHFIHNAYEKDFDSSNVYTESSIALDNLKERIEQIKDNEQYTHIFFYCMGWNTDQQESLRNYNSLLGLIIENYNGERPFKPLFVGITWPSLWKWNFFKYTGIISSYFTKADDADEVGLMWGNRILRDILIPLKKEKNIPLILVGHSLGARALTRALFSSPLVPTELTDSPDDINRSDVDLMIGLEGAFSVRRFIYDKGLEGYPYEKFEEYARKFVFTWSTYDSANSVPVIYGTRYIGGEPGYKYTKKFITSFDHFTIKTNGTDNNYNKIYTGVKDGVKWQQSFGISSKISIVDASELIYYRSYFNGGKAHNDIYTPGIAKFIWSCIDNIQ
;
A
#
# COMPACT_ATOMS: atom_id res chain seq x y z
N MET A 1 29.51 38.56 -52.11
CA MET A 1 28.98 39.18 -50.87
C MET A 1 27.77 38.46 -50.24
N LYS A 2 26.84 37.86 -50.99
CA LYS A 2 25.62 37.25 -50.41
C LYS A 2 25.86 35.98 -49.55
N ILE A 3 26.85 35.14 -49.86
CA ILE A 3 27.08 33.86 -49.14
C ILE A 3 27.61 34.06 -47.71
N ARG A 4 28.44 35.09 -47.47
CA ARG A 4 28.94 35.40 -46.11
C ARG A 4 27.82 35.82 -45.15
N SER A 5 26.76 36.45 -45.66
CA SER A 5 25.61 36.88 -44.85
C SER A 5 24.76 35.69 -44.38
N TYR A 6 24.65 34.62 -45.19
CA TYR A 6 23.90 33.42 -44.81
C TYR A 6 24.64 32.59 -43.75
N ILE A 7 25.96 32.46 -43.85
CA ILE A 7 26.78 31.73 -42.86
C ILE A 7 26.73 32.42 -41.49
N PHE A 8 26.79 33.75 -41.46
CA PHE A 8 26.70 34.53 -40.22
C PHE A 8 25.31 34.39 -39.58
N CYS A 9 24.23 34.37 -40.38
CA CYS A 9 22.87 34.20 -39.89
C CYS A 9 22.63 32.80 -39.28
N ILE A 10 23.16 31.75 -39.92
CA ILE A 10 23.05 30.36 -39.43
C ILE A 10 23.86 30.18 -38.13
N GLN A 11 25.06 30.75 -38.04
CA GLN A 11 25.88 30.69 -36.81
C GLN A 11 25.22 31.44 -35.65
N SER A 12 24.65 32.62 -35.90
CA SER A 12 23.90 33.36 -34.89
C SER A 12 22.64 32.62 -34.42
N LEU A 13 21.94 31.92 -35.33
CA LEU A 13 20.77 31.11 -34.98
C LEU A 13 21.17 29.88 -34.14
N PHE A 14 22.26 29.18 -34.48
CA PHE A 14 22.78 28.07 -33.67
C PHE A 14 23.26 28.52 -32.29
N LEU A 15 23.87 29.72 -32.21
CA LEU A 15 24.29 30.31 -30.94
C LEU A 15 23.08 30.69 -30.07
N LEU A 16 22.03 31.27 -30.66
CA LEU A 16 20.78 31.59 -29.98
C LEU A 16 20.02 30.35 -29.51
N ILE A 17 19.97 29.29 -30.32
CA ILE A 17 19.38 28.00 -29.94
C ILE A 17 20.20 27.35 -28.82
N SER A 18 21.53 27.40 -28.89
CA SER A 18 22.40 26.87 -27.83
C SER A 18 22.22 27.65 -26.52
N ILE A 19 22.19 28.98 -26.57
CA ILE A 19 21.95 29.82 -25.39
C ILE A 19 20.56 29.52 -24.82
N ALA A 20 19.51 29.44 -25.64
CA ALA A 20 18.16 29.09 -25.18
C ALA A 20 18.06 27.67 -24.58
N LEU A 21 18.85 26.71 -25.08
CA LEU A 21 18.94 25.36 -24.51
C LEU A 21 19.72 25.31 -23.19
N PHE A 22 20.64 26.25 -22.94
CA PHE A 22 21.43 26.33 -21.70
C PHE A 22 20.87 27.31 -20.66
N THR A 23 20.00 28.26 -21.04
CA THR A 23 19.32 29.19 -20.13
C THR A 23 17.92 28.73 -19.74
N GLY A 24 17.54 27.50 -20.06
CA GLY A 24 16.39 26.86 -19.42
C GLY A 24 16.67 26.77 -17.93
N CYS A 25 16.24 27.77 -17.15
CA CYS A 25 16.31 27.76 -15.69
C CYS A 25 15.63 26.50 -15.18
N SER A 26 16.42 25.46 -14.90
CA SER A 26 15.93 24.31 -14.15
C SER A 26 15.76 24.81 -12.71
N ASN A 27 14.58 25.34 -12.39
CA ASN A 27 14.25 25.67 -11.01
C ASN A 27 14.51 24.42 -10.17
N GLN A 28 15.36 24.54 -9.16
CA GLN A 28 15.63 23.42 -8.27
C GLN A 28 14.32 23.00 -7.59
N PRO A 29 14.03 21.69 -7.48
CA PRO A 29 12.88 21.22 -6.72
C PRO A 29 12.89 21.80 -5.31
N LYS A 30 11.70 22.17 -4.80
CA LYS A 30 11.50 22.84 -3.50
C LYS A 30 12.20 22.13 -2.34
N LEU A 31 12.26 20.80 -2.38
CA LEU A 31 12.77 19.96 -1.30
C LEU A 31 14.19 19.41 -1.54
N SER A 32 14.85 19.80 -2.65
CA SER A 32 16.11 19.20 -3.13
C SER A 32 17.23 19.10 -2.09
N ASN A 33 17.38 20.11 -1.21
CA ASN A 33 18.39 20.09 -0.14
C ASN A 33 18.10 19.01 0.92
N LYS A 34 16.84 18.89 1.36
CA LYS A 34 16.41 17.89 2.35
C LYS A 34 16.45 16.49 1.74
N GLU A 35 15.99 16.35 0.49
CA GLU A 35 16.12 15.09 -0.24
C GLU A 35 17.58 14.62 -0.32
N LYS A 36 18.54 15.55 -0.47
CA LYS A 36 19.97 15.21 -0.52
C LYS A 36 20.49 14.75 0.84
N ALA A 37 19.99 15.36 1.92
CA ALA A 37 20.27 14.95 3.29
C ALA A 37 19.80 13.51 3.54
N TYR A 38 18.61 13.11 3.05
CA TYR A 38 18.13 11.73 3.19
C TYR A 38 18.72 10.74 2.17
N GLY A 39 19.29 11.27 1.08
CA GLY A 39 19.71 10.46 -0.07
C GLY A 39 18.56 10.05 -1.00
N THR A 40 17.45 10.80 -0.94
CA THR A 40 16.24 10.68 -1.77
C THR A 40 16.20 11.72 -2.92
N ASN A 41 17.27 12.50 -3.14
CA ASN A 41 17.32 13.56 -4.17
C ASN A 41 17.45 13.11 -5.62
N LYS A 42 17.48 11.81 -5.90
CA LYS A 42 17.46 11.34 -7.30
C LYS A 42 16.02 11.45 -7.75
N GLY A 43 15.70 12.22 -8.79
CA GLY A 43 14.32 12.56 -9.22
C GLY A 43 13.33 11.38 -9.41
N LYS A 44 13.78 10.13 -9.31
CA LYS A 44 12.96 8.93 -9.14
C LYS A 44 12.36 8.73 -7.74
N TYR A 45 12.82 9.46 -6.72
CA TYR A 45 12.38 9.33 -5.33
C TYR A 45 11.54 10.53 -4.89
N ALA A 46 11.75 11.73 -5.47
CA ALA A 46 10.92 12.92 -5.26
C ALA A 46 9.40 12.69 -5.44
N ILE A 47 9.05 11.69 -6.25
CA ILE A 47 7.67 11.29 -6.53
C ILE A 47 6.95 10.62 -5.34
N PHE A 48 7.67 10.27 -4.26
CA PHE A 48 7.12 9.58 -3.09
C PHE A 48 6.74 10.50 -1.92
N HIS A 49 7.10 11.78 -2.00
CA HIS A 49 6.79 12.78 -0.98
C HIS A 49 6.25 14.06 -1.60
N ARG A 50 5.55 13.92 -2.73
CA ARG A 50 4.94 15.05 -3.43
C ARG A 50 3.97 15.81 -2.54
N ILE A 51 3.22 15.09 -1.70
CA ILE A 51 2.28 15.67 -0.73
C ILE A 51 3.01 16.55 0.27
N ALA A 52 4.22 16.17 0.70
CA ALA A 52 5.02 16.96 1.63
C ALA A 52 5.41 18.35 1.07
N GLU A 53 5.24 18.62 -0.23
CA GLU A 53 5.41 19.95 -0.81
C GLU A 53 4.27 20.94 -0.48
N VAL A 54 3.13 20.43 -0.01
CA VAL A 54 1.93 21.20 0.40
C VAL A 54 1.35 22.02 -0.76
N ASP A 55 1.34 21.47 -1.97
CA ASP A 55 0.77 22.14 -3.16
C ASP A 55 -0.77 22.08 -3.24
N ARG A 56 -1.40 21.29 -2.36
CA ARG A 56 -2.86 21.06 -2.23
C ARG A 56 -3.56 20.52 -3.49
N GLY A 57 -2.80 20.16 -4.54
CA GLY A 57 -3.35 19.60 -5.78
C GLY A 57 -3.58 18.09 -5.70
N LEU A 58 -3.07 17.45 -4.66
CA LEU A 58 -3.06 16.00 -4.46
C LEU A 58 -3.51 15.69 -3.04
N GLY A 59 -4.40 14.72 -2.87
CA GLY A 59 -4.89 14.30 -1.56
C GLY A 59 -6.02 13.29 -1.64
N LEU A 60 -6.52 12.87 -0.49
CA LEU A 60 -7.72 12.04 -0.42
C LEU A 60 -8.97 12.87 -0.74
N LYS A 61 -9.97 12.23 -1.35
CA LYS A 61 -11.29 12.82 -1.64
C LYS A 61 -12.32 12.59 -0.53
N TYR A 62 -11.90 11.94 0.55
CA TYR A 62 -12.71 11.58 1.71
C TYR A 62 -11.87 11.73 2.98
N PRO A 63 -12.49 11.81 4.18
CA PRO A 63 -11.77 11.86 5.43
C PRO A 63 -10.90 10.62 5.67
N GLY A 64 -9.73 10.83 6.26
CA GLY A 64 -8.80 9.75 6.57
C GLY A 64 -7.37 10.21 6.73
N PHE A 65 -6.45 9.27 6.73
CA PHE A 65 -5.02 9.50 6.95
C PHE A 65 -4.20 8.86 5.84
N LEU A 66 -3.12 9.54 5.45
CA LEU A 66 -2.07 8.99 4.62
C LEU A 66 -0.76 8.98 5.41
N VAL A 67 -0.15 7.81 5.51
CA VAL A 67 1.21 7.64 6.04
C VAL A 67 2.16 7.50 4.86
N GLY A 68 2.99 8.51 4.67
CA GLY A 68 4.07 8.52 3.68
C GLY A 68 5.32 7.87 4.26
N ILE A 69 5.81 6.83 3.60
CA ILE A 69 7.03 6.11 3.94
C ILE A 69 8.04 6.32 2.81
N GLU A 70 9.29 6.54 3.18
CA GLU A 70 10.42 6.63 2.26
C GLU A 70 11.54 5.71 2.69
N LYS A 71 12.62 5.63 1.89
CA LYS A 71 13.79 4.80 2.18
C LYS A 71 15.08 5.60 1.99
N GLY A 72 15.78 5.84 3.09
CA GLY A 72 17.02 6.63 3.16
C GLY A 72 18.22 5.77 3.54
N TYR A 73 19.43 6.33 3.46
CA TYR A 73 20.64 5.65 3.91
C TYR A 73 20.80 5.75 5.43
N ARG A 74 21.06 4.64 6.12
CA ARG A 74 21.12 4.58 7.59
C ARG A 74 22.13 5.57 8.15
N GLU A 75 23.31 5.68 7.54
CA GLU A 75 24.35 6.64 7.94
C GLU A 75 23.94 8.12 7.81
N LYS A 76 22.81 8.40 7.15
CA LYS A 76 22.27 9.74 6.97
C LYS A 76 21.02 10.02 7.79
N ILE A 77 20.14 9.03 7.92
CA ILE A 77 18.82 9.21 8.54
C ILE A 77 18.79 8.83 10.03
N ASP A 78 19.73 7.98 10.46
CA ASP A 78 19.91 7.61 11.87
C ASP A 78 21.30 6.96 12.09
N PRO A 79 22.40 7.74 12.07
CA PRO A 79 23.76 7.21 12.11
C PRO A 79 24.12 6.52 13.42
N ASN A 80 23.38 6.79 14.51
CA ASN A 80 23.60 6.19 15.81
C ASN A 80 22.79 4.88 15.99
N ASN A 81 21.74 4.67 15.19
CA ASN A 81 20.89 3.48 15.24
C ASN A 81 21.38 2.39 14.28
N THR A 82 22.50 1.76 14.64
CA THR A 82 23.14 0.79 13.74
C THR A 82 22.35 -0.51 13.63
N TYR A 83 21.72 -1.04 14.68
CA TYR A 83 20.97 -2.32 14.64
C TYR A 83 19.89 -2.52 15.73
N ASP A 84 19.40 -1.46 16.40
CA ASP A 84 18.58 -1.61 17.62
C ASP A 84 17.36 -2.54 17.42
N ILE A 85 16.64 -2.38 16.31
CA ILE A 85 15.46 -3.23 16.05
C ILE A 85 15.80 -4.69 15.75
N VAL A 86 16.95 -4.95 15.10
CA VAL A 86 17.39 -6.31 14.76
C VAL A 86 17.72 -7.09 16.04
N ASP A 87 18.32 -6.42 17.01
CA ASP A 87 18.69 -7.00 18.30
C ASP A 87 17.47 -7.23 19.20
N LYS A 88 16.38 -6.47 18.98
CA LYS A 88 15.09 -6.62 19.67
C LYS A 88 14.18 -7.71 19.10
N LEU A 89 14.50 -8.31 17.94
CA LEU A 89 13.65 -9.33 17.31
C LEU A 89 13.52 -10.58 18.20
N ASN A 90 12.29 -11.08 18.34
CA ASN A 90 12.05 -12.32 19.08
C ASN A 90 12.38 -13.53 18.19
N LYS A 91 13.53 -14.15 18.42
CA LYS A 91 13.99 -15.31 17.65
C LYS A 91 13.13 -16.57 17.86
N ASP A 92 12.46 -16.68 19.00
CA ASP A 92 11.77 -17.91 19.42
C ASP A 92 10.37 -18.02 18.79
N THR A 93 9.92 -16.97 18.11
CA THR A 93 8.59 -16.88 17.48
C THR A 93 8.65 -17.07 15.98
N THR A 94 9.72 -17.62 15.41
CA THR A 94 9.73 -17.98 13.98
C THR A 94 10.81 -19.03 13.68
N SER A 95 10.81 -19.54 12.45
CA SER A 95 11.88 -20.45 12.01
C SER A 95 13.21 -19.72 11.88
N GLU A 96 14.33 -20.42 12.11
CA GLU A 96 15.68 -19.85 11.95
C GLU A 96 15.89 -19.20 10.57
N LYS A 97 15.34 -19.82 9.52
CA LYS A 97 15.42 -19.29 8.14
C LYS A 97 14.65 -17.97 7.99
N ASN A 98 13.44 -17.88 8.53
CA ASN A 98 12.66 -16.65 8.46
C ASN A 98 13.26 -15.56 9.36
N TYR A 99 13.79 -15.91 10.55
CA TYR A 99 14.53 -14.99 11.41
C TYR A 99 15.75 -14.39 10.70
N ALA A 100 16.61 -15.23 10.12
CA ALA A 100 17.78 -14.79 9.37
C ALA A 100 17.38 -13.87 8.19
N ARG A 101 16.26 -14.19 7.54
CA ARG A 101 15.72 -13.39 6.45
C ARG A 101 15.22 -12.01 6.92
N VAL A 102 14.50 -11.94 8.03
CA VAL A 102 14.05 -10.65 8.59
C VAL A 102 15.24 -9.82 9.06
N LYS A 103 16.25 -10.44 9.66
CA LYS A 103 17.50 -9.78 10.02
C LYS A 103 18.23 -9.18 8.81
N ASP A 104 18.24 -9.88 7.67
CA ASP A 104 18.79 -9.36 6.41
C ASP A 104 18.01 -8.14 5.88
N ILE A 105 16.68 -8.20 5.90
CA ILE A 105 15.81 -7.09 5.47
C ILE A 105 16.02 -5.86 6.35
N LEU A 106 15.93 -6.02 7.68
CA LEU A 106 16.07 -4.92 8.64
C LEU A 106 17.54 -4.48 8.83
N GLY A 107 18.49 -5.30 8.38
CA GLY A 107 19.92 -5.03 8.36
C GLY A 107 20.40 -4.29 7.11
N ASP A 108 19.50 -3.95 6.17
CA ASP A 108 19.83 -3.18 4.97
C ASP A 108 20.53 -1.86 5.35
N ARG A 109 21.52 -1.47 4.54
CA ARG A 109 22.21 -0.17 4.62
C ARG A 109 21.26 1.00 4.45
N LYS A 110 20.09 0.76 3.86
CA LYS A 110 18.99 1.71 3.76
C LYS A 110 17.84 1.25 4.61
N LEU A 111 17.24 2.19 5.33
CA LEU A 111 16.04 1.95 6.12
C LEU A 111 14.88 2.76 5.59
N THR A 112 13.71 2.17 5.70
CA THR A 112 12.44 2.84 5.57
C THR A 112 12.17 3.72 6.78
N PHE A 113 11.49 4.85 6.59
CA PHE A 113 11.10 5.76 7.65
C PHE A 113 9.79 6.45 7.28
N VAL A 114 9.02 6.89 8.28
CA VAL A 114 7.80 7.69 8.07
C VAL A 114 8.22 9.12 7.74
N SER A 115 8.03 9.54 6.49
CA SER A 115 8.44 10.88 6.05
C SER A 115 7.36 11.93 6.28
N HIS A 116 6.08 11.54 6.28
CA HIS A 116 4.98 12.43 6.61
C HIS A 116 3.72 11.66 6.98
N ILE A 117 2.85 12.31 7.75
CA ILE A 117 1.50 11.84 8.03
C ILE A 117 0.55 13.00 7.77
N ALA A 118 -0.34 12.82 6.80
CA ALA A 118 -1.34 13.81 6.43
C ALA A 118 -2.74 13.33 6.85
N GLN A 119 -3.45 14.16 7.60
CA GLN A 119 -4.87 14.02 7.88
C GLN A 119 -5.67 14.78 6.83
N TYR A 120 -6.69 14.12 6.30
CA TYR A 120 -7.72 14.68 5.45
C TYR A 120 -9.03 14.72 6.24
N SER A 121 -9.63 15.91 6.37
CA SER A 121 -10.88 16.09 7.11
C SER A 121 -11.88 16.89 6.29
N LEU A 122 -13.15 16.52 6.36
CA LEU A 122 -14.22 17.27 5.72
C LEU A 122 -14.45 18.57 6.50
N LYS A 123 -14.30 19.72 5.83
CA LYS A 123 -14.65 21.03 6.38
C LYS A 123 -15.86 21.60 5.65
N SER A 124 -16.84 22.07 6.43
CA SER A 124 -17.92 22.94 5.96
C SER A 124 -17.82 24.27 6.70
N GLY A 125 -17.59 25.38 5.99
CA GLY A 125 -17.49 26.69 6.61
C GLY A 125 -18.85 27.23 7.07
N ILE A 126 -18.92 27.74 8.30
CA ILE A 126 -19.94 28.69 8.77
C ILE A 126 -19.20 30.01 9.03
N ASN A 127 -19.63 31.11 8.40
CA ASN A 127 -19.40 32.55 8.72
C ASN A 127 -19.16 33.47 7.50
N GLY A 128 -20.23 33.93 6.82
CA GLY A 128 -20.24 35.19 6.05
C GLY A 128 -19.37 35.36 4.78
N ASN A 129 -18.51 34.41 4.38
CA ASN A 129 -17.78 34.40 3.10
C ASN A 129 -18.66 33.81 1.99
N PRO A 130 -18.73 34.38 0.77
CA PRO A 130 -19.52 33.86 -0.35
C PRO A 130 -19.13 32.45 -0.85
N TYR A 131 -17.93 31.95 -0.49
CA TYR A 131 -17.51 30.56 -0.73
C TYR A 131 -17.74 29.65 0.49
N ASN A 132 -18.36 30.16 1.56
CA ASN A 132 -18.71 29.32 2.70
C ASN A 132 -19.84 28.37 2.37
N GLY A 133 -19.76 27.19 2.98
CA GLY A 133 -20.77 26.15 2.87
C GLY A 133 -20.49 25.11 1.79
N ILE A 134 -19.55 25.32 0.86
CA ILE A 134 -19.10 24.24 -0.03
C ILE A 134 -18.21 23.30 0.78
N PRO A 135 -18.61 22.05 1.01
CA PRO A 135 -17.78 21.10 1.72
C PRO A 135 -16.52 20.80 0.90
N TYR A 136 -15.37 20.80 1.55
CA TYR A 136 -14.11 20.41 0.93
C TYR A 136 -13.26 19.58 1.89
N ILE A 137 -12.32 18.83 1.33
CA ILE A 137 -11.34 18.09 2.13
C ILE A 137 -10.17 19.02 2.45
N ALA A 138 -9.97 19.27 3.74
CA ALA A 138 -8.82 20.00 4.25
C ALA A 138 -7.71 19.02 4.60
N GLU A 139 -6.49 19.36 4.19
CA GLU A 139 -5.26 18.64 4.53
C GLU A 139 -4.58 19.30 5.74
N HIS A 140 -4.11 18.47 6.66
CA HIS A 140 -3.32 18.88 7.83
C HIS A 140 -2.20 17.85 8.07
N PHE A 141 -0.95 18.32 8.15
CA PHE A 141 0.18 17.45 8.49
C PHE A 141 0.28 17.29 10.00
N ILE A 142 0.26 16.03 10.44
CA ILE A 142 0.58 15.62 11.82
C ILE A 142 2.09 15.50 11.98
N HIS A 143 2.76 15.07 10.92
CA HIS A 143 4.21 14.92 10.85
C HIS A 143 4.68 15.22 9.43
N ASN A 144 5.80 15.90 9.28
CA ASN A 144 6.45 16.14 7.99
C ASN A 144 7.96 16.32 8.16
N ALA A 145 8.74 15.30 7.79
CA ALA A 145 10.20 15.29 7.82
C ALA A 145 10.85 16.30 6.85
N TYR A 146 10.07 17.00 6.02
CA TYR A 146 10.56 18.03 5.10
C TYR A 146 10.36 19.46 5.62
N GLU A 147 9.86 19.63 6.84
CA GLU A 147 9.79 20.93 7.48
C GLU A 147 11.18 21.56 7.67
N LYS A 148 11.20 22.91 7.71
CA LYS A 148 12.43 23.70 7.65
C LYS A 148 13.44 23.27 8.71
N ASP A 149 12.97 23.10 9.94
CA ASP A 149 13.79 22.87 11.12
C ASP A 149 13.95 21.39 11.47
N PHE A 150 13.55 20.47 10.56
CA PHE A 150 13.64 19.03 10.80
C PHE A 150 15.10 18.54 10.77
N ASP A 151 15.53 17.84 11.82
CA ASP A 151 16.84 17.20 11.91
C ASP A 151 16.84 15.90 11.08
N SER A 152 17.77 15.81 10.14
CA SER A 152 17.86 14.62 9.30
C SER A 152 18.49 13.42 9.98
N SER A 153 19.21 13.62 11.08
CA SER A 153 20.02 12.59 11.73
C SER A 153 19.23 11.68 12.67
N ASN A 154 17.95 11.93 12.91
CA ASN A 154 17.11 11.15 13.80
C ASN A 154 15.78 10.72 13.16
N VAL A 155 15.61 10.85 11.84
CA VAL A 155 14.32 10.67 11.14
C VAL A 155 13.73 9.28 11.37
N TYR A 156 14.57 8.24 11.44
CA TYR A 156 14.10 6.89 11.71
C TYR A 156 13.51 6.78 13.13
N THR A 157 14.21 7.30 14.13
CA THR A 157 13.70 7.36 15.51
C THR A 157 12.44 8.24 15.61
N GLU A 158 12.42 9.40 14.94
CA GLU A 158 11.24 10.29 14.84
C GLU A 158 10.03 9.63 14.17
N SER A 159 10.23 8.58 13.36
CA SER A 159 9.13 7.84 12.77
C SER A 159 8.26 7.16 13.83
N SER A 160 8.85 6.77 14.97
CA SER A 160 8.09 6.25 16.11
C SER A 160 7.18 7.32 16.71
N ILE A 161 7.74 8.50 16.97
CA ILE A 161 7.01 9.66 17.49
C ILE A 161 5.90 10.07 16.53
N ALA A 162 6.17 10.02 15.22
CA ALA A 162 5.16 10.30 14.20
C ALA A 162 3.95 9.36 14.30
N LEU A 163 4.17 8.05 14.52
CA LEU A 163 3.08 7.09 14.68
C LEU A 163 2.34 7.27 16.03
N ASP A 164 3.04 7.67 17.09
CA ASP A 164 2.40 8.01 18.36
C ASP A 164 1.50 9.25 18.21
N ASN A 165 1.96 10.28 17.48
CA ASN A 165 1.14 11.44 17.14
C ASN A 165 -0.08 11.08 16.28
N LEU A 166 0.05 10.11 15.36
CA LEU A 166 -1.10 9.59 14.60
C LEU A 166 -2.11 8.90 15.53
N LYS A 167 -1.63 8.10 16.49
CA LYS A 167 -2.46 7.45 17.49
C LYS A 167 -3.23 8.50 18.31
N GLU A 168 -2.53 9.46 18.90
CA GLU A 168 -3.13 10.55 19.65
C GLU A 168 -4.16 11.33 18.83
N ARG A 169 -3.87 11.56 17.54
CA ARG A 169 -4.80 12.27 16.67
C ARG A 169 -6.08 11.48 16.39
N ILE A 170 -5.97 10.18 16.17
CA ILE A 170 -7.12 9.29 16.01
C ILE A 170 -7.94 9.27 17.30
N GLU A 171 -7.28 9.18 18.46
CA GLU A 171 -7.90 9.23 19.78
C GLU A 171 -8.70 10.51 20.02
N GLN A 172 -8.21 11.67 19.54
CA GLN A 172 -8.93 12.94 19.66
C GLN A 172 -10.20 13.03 18.80
N ILE A 173 -10.26 12.32 17.68
CA ILE A 173 -11.36 12.44 16.72
C ILE A 173 -12.36 11.29 16.78
N LYS A 174 -11.98 10.14 17.35
CA LYS A 174 -12.81 8.91 17.36
C LYS A 174 -14.16 9.06 18.06
N ASP A 175 -14.29 10.02 18.99
CA ASP A 175 -15.55 10.25 19.72
C ASP A 175 -16.46 11.24 18.99
N ASN A 176 -15.87 12.16 18.23
CA ASN A 176 -16.59 13.14 17.43
C ASN A 176 -17.05 12.55 16.09
N GLU A 177 -16.35 11.53 15.60
CA GLU A 177 -16.63 10.85 14.34
C GLU A 177 -17.17 9.43 14.59
N GLN A 178 -18.44 9.21 14.25
CA GLN A 178 -19.05 7.88 14.30
C GLN A 178 -18.62 7.04 13.09
N TYR A 179 -17.41 6.48 13.16
CA TYR A 179 -16.92 5.54 12.14
C TYR A 179 -17.72 4.24 12.16
N THR A 180 -17.97 3.68 10.97
CA THR A 180 -18.62 2.36 10.85
C THR A 180 -17.66 1.24 10.51
N HIS A 181 -16.50 1.57 9.94
CA HIS A 181 -15.48 0.63 9.50
C HIS A 181 -14.10 1.28 9.61
N ILE A 182 -13.07 0.47 9.81
CA ILE A 182 -11.67 0.89 9.67
C ILE A 182 -11.09 0.20 8.45
N PHE A 183 -10.49 0.97 7.55
CA PHE A 183 -9.82 0.48 6.36
C PHE A 183 -8.32 0.78 6.42
N PHE A 184 -7.51 -0.26 6.25
CA PHE A 184 -6.07 -0.13 6.15
C PHE A 184 -5.58 -0.56 4.76
N TYR A 185 -5.03 0.38 4.00
CA TYR A 185 -4.74 0.22 2.59
C TYR A 185 -3.25 0.30 2.27
N CYS A 186 -2.80 -0.54 1.33
CA CYS A 186 -1.45 -0.46 0.76
C CYS A 186 -1.45 -0.85 -0.73
N MET A 187 -0.89 0.02 -1.57
CA MET A 187 -0.68 -0.25 -2.99
C MET A 187 0.67 -0.88 -3.28
N GLY A 188 0.78 -1.50 -4.45
CA GLY A 188 1.90 -2.35 -4.82
C GLY A 188 3.05 -1.68 -5.55
N TRP A 189 3.73 -2.51 -6.34
CA TRP A 189 4.98 -2.17 -7.02
C TRP A 189 4.76 -1.14 -8.13
N ASN A 190 5.72 -0.23 -8.31
CA ASN A 190 5.71 0.77 -9.38
C ASN A 190 4.52 1.73 -9.31
N THR A 191 4.05 2.01 -8.09
CA THR A 191 2.99 2.97 -7.79
C THR A 191 3.60 4.13 -6.99
N ASP A 192 3.81 5.28 -7.63
CA ASP A 192 4.25 6.47 -6.89
C ASP A 192 3.16 7.02 -5.95
N GLN A 193 3.47 8.06 -5.18
CA GLN A 193 2.52 8.59 -4.21
C GLN A 193 1.27 9.17 -4.88
N GLN A 194 1.41 9.82 -6.04
CA GLN A 194 0.26 10.39 -6.76
C GLN A 194 -0.62 9.29 -7.32
N GLU A 195 -0.02 8.25 -7.89
CA GLU A 195 -0.75 7.10 -8.39
C GLU A 195 -1.43 6.34 -7.23
N SER A 196 -0.75 6.19 -6.09
CA SER A 196 -1.32 5.55 -4.90
C SER A 196 -2.57 6.29 -4.42
N LEU A 197 -2.49 7.63 -4.29
CA LEU A 197 -3.65 8.46 -3.95
C LEU A 197 -4.78 8.34 -4.97
N ARG A 198 -4.48 8.36 -6.27
CA ARG A 198 -5.48 8.15 -7.31
C ARG A 198 -6.16 6.80 -7.14
N ASN A 199 -5.38 5.75 -6.90
CA ASN A 199 -5.86 4.38 -6.75
C ASN A 199 -6.71 4.22 -5.47
N TYR A 200 -6.33 4.85 -4.36
CA TYR A 200 -7.14 4.94 -3.14
C TYR A 200 -8.47 5.64 -3.40
N ASN A 201 -8.41 6.84 -3.99
CA ASN A 201 -9.58 7.64 -4.33
C ASN A 201 -10.52 6.90 -5.28
N SER A 202 -9.98 6.16 -6.25
CA SER A 202 -10.79 5.34 -7.16
C SER A 202 -11.45 4.19 -6.42
N LEU A 203 -10.70 3.35 -5.70
CA LEU A 203 -11.25 2.13 -5.12
C LEU A 203 -12.19 2.42 -3.94
N LEU A 204 -11.73 3.18 -2.93
CA LEU A 204 -12.59 3.49 -1.79
C LEU A 204 -13.72 4.45 -2.17
N GLY A 205 -13.47 5.40 -3.08
CA GLY A 205 -14.53 6.25 -3.62
C GLY A 205 -15.64 5.43 -4.26
N LEU A 206 -15.30 4.44 -5.10
CA LEU A 206 -16.28 3.52 -5.67
C LEU A 206 -16.96 2.64 -4.62
N ILE A 207 -16.26 2.20 -3.56
CA ILE A 207 -16.89 1.50 -2.44
C ILE A 207 -17.93 2.43 -1.79
N ILE A 208 -17.58 3.67 -1.45
CA ILE A 208 -18.52 4.64 -0.87
C ILE A 208 -19.72 4.89 -1.79
N GLU A 209 -19.49 5.10 -3.09
CA GLU A 209 -20.54 5.36 -4.08
C GLU A 209 -21.48 4.17 -4.33
N ASN A 210 -20.97 2.94 -4.20
CA ASN A 210 -21.75 1.72 -4.42
C ASN A 210 -22.41 1.18 -3.15
N TYR A 211 -22.24 1.84 -2.01
CA TYR A 211 -22.92 1.48 -0.79
C TYR A 211 -24.42 1.79 -0.89
N ASN A 212 -25.26 0.77 -0.68
CA ASN A 212 -26.72 0.85 -0.76
C ASN A 212 -27.44 0.43 0.53
N GLY A 213 -26.71 0.28 1.63
CA GLY A 213 -27.30 -0.09 2.92
C GLY A 213 -28.05 1.06 3.58
N GLU A 214 -28.93 0.73 4.52
CA GLU A 214 -29.82 1.70 5.19
C GLU A 214 -29.09 2.61 6.19
N ARG A 215 -28.00 2.13 6.81
CA ARG A 215 -27.22 2.89 7.79
C ARG A 215 -26.14 3.71 7.10
N PRO A 216 -25.70 4.87 7.61
CA PRO A 216 -24.60 5.61 7.00
C PRO A 216 -23.30 4.78 6.93
N PHE A 217 -22.61 4.80 5.79
CA PHE A 217 -21.25 4.25 5.67
C PHE A 217 -20.23 5.37 5.89
N LYS A 218 -19.46 5.28 6.99
CA LYS A 218 -18.47 6.29 7.40
C LYS A 218 -17.14 5.58 7.70
N PRO A 219 -16.34 5.24 6.68
CA PRO A 219 -15.08 4.56 6.90
C PRO A 219 -14.02 5.50 7.47
N LEU A 220 -13.30 5.06 8.50
CA LEU A 220 -11.98 5.59 8.81
C LEU A 220 -10.97 4.97 7.84
N PHE A 221 -10.40 5.78 6.96
CA PHE A 221 -9.37 5.32 6.03
C PHE A 221 -7.97 5.63 6.54
N VAL A 222 -7.07 4.64 6.48
CA VAL A 222 -5.63 4.82 6.67
C VAL A 222 -4.91 4.15 5.50
N GLY A 223 -4.18 4.94 4.71
CA GLY A 223 -3.40 4.45 3.57
C GLY A 223 -1.90 4.60 3.78
N ILE A 224 -1.11 3.64 3.28
CA ILE A 224 0.35 3.74 3.25
C ILE A 224 0.83 4.05 1.83
N THR A 225 1.74 5.00 1.68
CA THR A 225 2.57 5.11 0.46
C THR A 225 4.01 4.81 0.81
N TRP A 226 4.73 4.16 -0.08
CA TRP A 226 6.09 3.68 0.17
C TRP A 226 6.90 3.71 -1.13
N PRO A 227 8.25 3.67 -1.10
CA PRO A 227 9.08 3.90 -2.29
C PRO A 227 9.08 2.69 -3.23
N SER A 228 7.95 2.40 -3.85
CA SER A 228 7.67 1.17 -4.59
C SER A 228 8.17 1.19 -6.04
N LEU A 229 8.74 2.29 -6.54
CA LEU A 229 9.12 2.43 -7.95
C LEU A 229 10.60 2.11 -8.18
N TRP A 230 10.88 1.43 -9.29
CA TRP A 230 12.24 1.19 -9.76
C TRP A 230 12.39 1.57 -11.23
N LYS A 231 13.03 2.72 -11.50
CA LYS A 231 13.43 3.13 -12.85
C LYS A 231 14.92 2.86 -13.05
N TRP A 232 15.27 1.95 -13.97
CA TRP A 232 16.63 1.78 -14.48
C TRP A 232 16.63 1.90 -16.00
N ASN A 233 17.37 2.89 -16.52
CA ASN A 233 17.29 3.28 -17.93
C ASN A 233 18.14 2.41 -18.89
N PHE A 234 18.96 1.48 -18.38
CA PHE A 234 19.99 0.80 -19.19
C PHE A 234 19.68 -0.67 -19.55
N PHE A 235 18.79 -1.36 -18.83
CA PHE A 235 18.35 -2.72 -19.19
C PHE A 235 16.86 -2.92 -18.91
N LYS A 236 16.03 -2.86 -19.96
CA LYS A 236 14.58 -2.99 -19.83
C LYS A 236 14.08 -4.36 -19.34
N TYR A 237 14.86 -5.45 -19.49
CA TYR A 237 14.37 -6.81 -19.16
C TYR A 237 15.09 -7.46 -17.96
N THR A 238 16.42 -7.34 -17.83
CA THR A 238 17.15 -7.88 -16.67
C THR A 238 16.99 -7.01 -15.41
N GLY A 239 16.82 -5.70 -15.57
CA GLY A 239 16.60 -4.77 -14.46
C GLY A 239 15.26 -4.96 -13.75
N ILE A 240 14.22 -5.44 -14.45
CA ILE A 240 12.88 -5.70 -13.87
C ILE A 240 12.96 -6.80 -12.81
N ILE A 241 13.73 -7.85 -13.08
CA ILE A 241 13.84 -9.02 -12.19
C ILE A 241 14.62 -8.69 -10.92
N SER A 242 15.82 -8.10 -11.06
CA SER A 242 16.62 -7.72 -9.88
C SER A 242 15.91 -6.68 -9.03
N SER A 243 15.17 -5.76 -9.66
CA SER A 243 14.39 -4.76 -8.94
C SER A 243 13.21 -5.33 -8.17
N TYR A 244 12.62 -6.43 -8.64
CA TYR A 244 11.51 -7.06 -7.95
C TYR A 244 11.95 -7.56 -6.57
N PHE A 245 13.07 -8.28 -6.46
CA PHE A 245 13.53 -8.81 -5.17
C PHE A 245 13.78 -7.69 -4.17
N THR A 246 14.53 -6.65 -4.56
CA THR A 246 14.71 -5.48 -3.69
C THR A 246 13.38 -4.84 -3.26
N LYS A 247 12.37 -4.82 -4.14
CA LYS A 247 11.08 -4.20 -3.84
C LYS A 247 10.15 -5.08 -3.01
N ALA A 248 10.27 -6.38 -3.18
CA ALA A 248 9.68 -7.37 -2.29
C ALA A 248 10.22 -7.24 -0.87
N ASP A 249 11.52 -6.95 -0.73
CA ASP A 249 12.19 -6.72 0.55
C ASP A 249 11.76 -5.39 1.16
N ASP A 250 11.71 -4.32 0.36
CA ASP A 250 11.17 -3.02 0.79
C ASP A 250 9.71 -3.16 1.27
N ALA A 251 8.88 -3.95 0.59
CA ALA A 251 7.49 -4.21 1.00
C ALA A 251 7.43 -5.02 2.31
N ASP A 252 8.31 -5.99 2.49
CA ASP A 252 8.43 -6.71 3.76
C ASP A 252 8.91 -5.77 4.88
N GLU A 253 9.88 -4.89 4.63
CA GLU A 253 10.38 -3.91 5.59
C GLU A 253 9.27 -2.95 6.05
N VAL A 254 8.51 -2.41 5.08
CA VAL A 254 7.32 -1.58 5.34
C VAL A 254 6.31 -2.32 6.21
N GLY A 255 6.03 -3.58 5.89
CA GLY A 255 5.12 -4.42 6.66
C GLY A 255 5.63 -4.71 8.08
N LEU A 256 6.88 -5.13 8.20
CA LEU A 256 7.55 -5.49 9.46
C LEU A 256 7.54 -4.35 10.47
N MET A 257 7.90 -3.15 10.00
CA MET A 257 8.10 -1.99 10.86
C MET A 257 6.83 -1.15 11.01
N TRP A 258 6.46 -0.49 9.92
CA TRP A 258 5.50 0.61 9.98
C TRP A 258 4.06 0.11 9.87
N GLY A 259 3.82 -0.83 8.96
CA GLY A 259 2.52 -1.45 8.78
C GLY A 259 2.08 -2.23 10.02
N ASN A 260 2.99 -3.00 10.62
CA ASN A 260 2.74 -3.73 11.85
C ASN A 260 2.39 -2.79 13.01
N ARG A 261 3.16 -1.71 13.22
CA ARG A 261 2.85 -0.73 14.27
C ARG A 261 1.53 0.01 14.05
N ILE A 262 1.26 0.49 12.84
CA ILE A 262 -0.04 1.11 12.52
C ILE A 262 -1.18 0.13 12.85
N LEU A 263 -1.06 -1.13 12.42
CA LEU A 263 -2.09 -2.12 12.65
C LEU A 263 -2.26 -2.44 14.15
N ARG A 264 -1.18 -2.84 14.82
CA ARG A 264 -1.17 -3.39 16.19
C ARG A 264 -1.37 -2.31 17.24
N ASP A 265 -0.68 -1.17 17.10
CA ASP A 265 -0.60 -0.16 18.14
C ASP A 265 -1.70 0.91 18.02
N ILE A 266 -2.32 1.03 16.84
CA ILE A 266 -3.29 2.10 16.53
C ILE A 266 -4.65 1.53 16.12
N LEU A 267 -4.72 0.73 15.04
CA LEU A 267 -6.01 0.34 14.45
C LEU A 267 -6.72 -0.77 15.22
N ILE A 268 -5.99 -1.76 15.75
CA ILE A 268 -6.57 -2.84 16.56
C ILE A 268 -7.15 -2.31 17.90
N PRO A 269 -6.44 -1.46 18.66
CA PRO A 269 -7.02 -0.83 19.85
C PRO A 269 -8.30 -0.05 19.54
N LEU A 270 -8.28 0.77 18.48
CA LEU A 270 -9.46 1.52 18.05
C LEU A 270 -10.63 0.60 17.70
N LYS A 271 -10.36 -0.48 16.96
CA LYS A 271 -11.37 -1.52 16.66
C LYS A 271 -11.98 -2.06 17.95
N LYS A 272 -11.14 -2.50 18.89
CA LYS A 272 -11.60 -3.16 20.12
C LYS A 272 -12.48 -2.23 20.94
N GLU A 273 -12.12 -0.96 21.02
CA GLU A 273 -12.90 0.05 21.73
C GLU A 273 -14.22 0.38 21.03
N LYS A 274 -14.19 0.64 19.72
CA LYS A 274 -15.37 1.07 18.96
C LYS A 274 -16.27 -0.09 18.51
N ASN A 275 -15.76 -1.32 18.59
CA ASN A 275 -16.42 -2.53 18.12
C ASN A 275 -16.91 -2.41 16.67
N ILE A 276 -16.04 -1.93 15.78
CA ILE A 276 -16.30 -1.76 14.34
C ILE A 276 -15.37 -2.62 13.49
N PRO A 277 -15.79 -3.07 12.29
CA PRO A 277 -14.95 -3.96 11.47
C PRO A 277 -13.63 -3.32 11.04
N LEU A 278 -12.54 -4.08 11.13
CA LEU A 278 -11.21 -3.72 10.61
C LEU A 278 -10.90 -4.54 9.36
N ILE A 279 -10.75 -3.83 8.25
CA ILE A 279 -10.58 -4.40 6.91
C ILE A 279 -9.24 -3.95 6.33
N LEU A 280 -8.41 -4.92 5.97
CA LEU A 280 -7.13 -4.69 5.31
C LEU A 280 -7.30 -4.94 3.81
N VAL A 281 -6.85 -4.00 2.99
CA VAL A 281 -6.92 -4.10 1.51
C VAL A 281 -5.55 -3.80 0.92
N GLY A 282 -4.92 -4.84 0.38
CA GLY A 282 -3.63 -4.72 -0.28
C GLY A 282 -3.73 -5.10 -1.74
N HIS A 283 -3.03 -4.38 -2.61
CA HIS A 283 -2.86 -4.76 -4.02
C HIS A 283 -1.43 -5.16 -4.31
N SER A 284 -1.21 -6.25 -5.04
CA SER A 284 0.13 -6.65 -5.52
C SER A 284 1.15 -6.74 -4.36
N LEU A 285 2.27 -6.02 -4.39
CA LEU A 285 3.22 -5.94 -3.26
C LEU A 285 2.64 -5.25 -2.01
N GLY A 286 1.59 -4.44 -2.12
CA GLY A 286 0.87 -3.91 -0.98
C GLY A 286 0.12 -5.00 -0.21
N ALA A 287 -0.39 -6.02 -0.90
CA ALA A 287 -0.91 -7.23 -0.25
C ALA A 287 0.21 -7.99 0.49
N ARG A 288 1.42 -8.00 -0.07
CA ARG A 288 2.60 -8.55 0.64
C ARG A 288 2.92 -7.73 1.90
N ALA A 289 2.96 -6.40 1.79
CA ALA A 289 3.24 -5.53 2.92
C ALA A 289 2.20 -5.67 4.05
N LEU A 290 0.90 -5.70 3.73
CA LEU A 290 -0.15 -5.84 4.74
C LEU A 290 -0.23 -7.25 5.34
N THR A 291 -0.01 -8.31 4.54
CA THR A 291 0.14 -9.64 5.15
C THR A 291 1.37 -9.69 6.03
N ARG A 292 2.50 -9.11 5.61
CA ARG A 292 3.69 -9.03 6.48
C ARG A 292 3.40 -8.26 7.76
N ALA A 293 2.70 -7.13 7.70
CA ALA A 293 2.28 -6.38 8.88
C ALA A 293 1.47 -7.23 9.85
N LEU A 294 0.49 -7.97 9.33
CA LEU A 294 -0.36 -8.85 10.12
C LEU A 294 0.43 -9.98 10.80
N PHE A 295 1.37 -10.61 10.09
CA PHE A 295 2.10 -11.79 10.54
C PHE A 295 3.41 -11.47 11.28
N SER A 296 3.72 -10.20 11.55
CA SER A 296 4.98 -9.82 12.21
C SER A 296 4.82 -9.52 13.70
N SER A 297 3.61 -9.53 14.25
CA SER A 297 3.37 -9.21 15.67
C SER A 297 4.19 -10.06 16.65
N PRO A 298 4.38 -11.38 16.47
CA PRO A 298 5.20 -12.16 17.41
C PRO A 298 6.69 -11.88 17.29
N LEU A 299 7.14 -11.38 16.13
CA LEU A 299 8.55 -11.26 15.77
C LEU A 299 9.13 -9.88 16.13
N VAL A 300 8.33 -8.83 15.96
CA VAL A 300 8.72 -7.45 16.23
C VAL A 300 8.04 -6.99 17.52
N PRO A 301 8.75 -6.85 18.65
CA PRO A 301 8.13 -6.45 19.91
C PRO A 301 7.50 -5.06 19.83
N THR A 302 6.53 -4.78 20.69
CA THR A 302 6.00 -3.42 20.92
C THR A 302 6.58 -2.87 22.20
N GLU A 303 6.90 -1.58 22.22
CA GLU A 303 7.32 -0.87 23.43
C GLU A 303 6.11 -0.35 24.24
N LEU A 304 4.89 -0.45 23.68
CA LEU A 304 3.66 0.02 24.31
C LEU A 304 3.06 -1.05 25.22
N THR A 305 2.95 -0.74 26.51
CA THR A 305 2.39 -1.65 27.54
C THR A 305 0.94 -2.04 27.31
N ASP A 306 0.18 -1.21 26.59
CA ASP A 306 -1.24 -1.41 26.32
C ASP A 306 -1.50 -2.03 24.93
N SER A 307 -0.43 -2.27 24.16
CA SER A 307 -0.54 -2.91 22.85
C SER A 307 -0.52 -4.44 23.05
N PRO A 308 -1.40 -5.20 22.37
CA PRO A 308 -1.41 -6.64 22.56
C PRO A 308 -0.08 -7.24 22.09
N ASP A 309 0.52 -8.11 22.91
CA ASP A 309 1.78 -8.80 22.57
C ASP A 309 1.66 -9.56 21.24
N ASP A 310 0.46 -10.04 20.91
CA ASP A 310 0.16 -10.70 19.63
C ASP A 310 -1.22 -10.31 19.06
N ILE A 311 -1.33 -10.40 17.74
CA ILE A 311 -2.59 -10.19 17.02
C ILE A 311 -3.42 -11.46 17.10
N ASN A 312 -4.69 -11.33 17.51
CA ASN A 312 -5.62 -12.45 17.55
C ASN A 312 -6.56 -12.48 16.35
N ARG A 313 -7.17 -13.64 16.09
CA ARG A 313 -8.11 -13.85 14.98
C ARG A 313 -9.23 -12.83 14.95
N SER A 314 -9.76 -12.46 16.13
CA SER A 314 -10.84 -11.48 16.27
C SER A 314 -10.39 -10.05 16.02
N ASP A 315 -9.10 -9.77 15.98
CA ASP A 315 -8.55 -8.42 15.89
C ASP A 315 -8.56 -7.89 14.45
N VAL A 316 -8.60 -8.77 13.45
CA VAL A 316 -8.81 -8.40 12.03
C VAL A 316 -9.98 -9.17 11.45
N ASP A 317 -10.99 -8.47 10.92
CA ASP A 317 -12.18 -9.14 10.38
C ASP A 317 -11.96 -9.67 8.97
N LEU A 318 -11.23 -8.92 8.15
CA LEU A 318 -11.07 -9.26 6.75
C LEU A 318 -9.75 -8.75 6.19
N MET A 319 -8.97 -9.67 5.60
CA MET A 319 -7.83 -9.35 4.77
C MET A 319 -8.15 -9.65 3.29
N ILE A 320 -8.18 -8.62 2.46
CA ILE A 320 -8.38 -8.71 1.01
C ILE A 320 -7.06 -8.42 0.31
N GLY A 321 -6.53 -9.40 -0.40
CA GLY A 321 -5.40 -9.18 -1.30
C GLY A 321 -5.83 -9.22 -2.76
N LEU A 322 -5.84 -8.06 -3.41
CA LEU A 322 -6.11 -7.92 -4.83
C LEU A 322 -4.85 -8.27 -5.61
N GLU A 323 -4.88 -9.35 -6.38
CA GLU A 323 -3.76 -9.80 -7.23
C GLU A 323 -2.41 -9.84 -6.49
N GLY A 324 -2.40 -10.42 -5.28
CA GLY A 324 -1.25 -10.39 -4.37
C GLY A 324 0.04 -10.95 -4.97
N ALA A 325 1.12 -10.16 -4.90
CA ALA A 325 2.42 -10.45 -5.50
C ALA A 325 3.38 -11.13 -4.51
N PHE A 326 2.97 -12.28 -3.98
CA PHE A 326 3.76 -13.10 -3.07
C PHE A 326 3.38 -14.57 -3.14
N SER A 327 4.26 -15.48 -2.69
CA SER A 327 4.02 -16.90 -2.88
C SER A 327 2.93 -17.47 -1.97
N VAL A 328 2.00 -18.26 -2.53
CA VAL A 328 1.01 -19.06 -1.75
C VAL A 328 1.66 -20.03 -0.76
N ARG A 329 2.92 -20.40 -0.99
CA ARG A 329 3.66 -21.34 -0.14
C ARG A 329 3.86 -20.83 1.29
N ARG A 330 3.73 -19.52 1.55
CA ARG A 330 3.80 -18.98 2.92
C ARG A 330 2.68 -19.52 3.80
N PHE A 331 1.49 -19.75 3.26
CA PHE A 331 0.33 -20.25 4.01
C PHE A 331 0.25 -21.78 4.12
N ILE A 332 1.32 -22.49 3.75
CA ILE A 332 1.29 -23.96 3.67
C ILE A 332 2.46 -24.49 4.48
N TYR A 333 2.12 -25.28 5.49
CA TYR A 333 3.08 -25.92 6.38
C TYR A 333 4.23 -26.58 5.60
N ASP A 334 5.46 -26.18 5.95
CA ASP A 334 6.70 -26.74 5.43
C ASP A 334 6.84 -26.70 3.88
N LYS A 335 6.23 -25.69 3.22
CA LYS A 335 6.39 -25.47 1.76
C LYS A 335 7.05 -24.14 1.39
N GLY A 336 7.06 -23.15 2.27
CA GLY A 336 7.61 -21.82 2.05
C GLY A 336 8.88 -21.54 2.85
N LEU A 337 9.65 -20.54 2.43
CA LEU A 337 10.78 -20.02 3.23
C LEU A 337 10.33 -19.21 4.44
N GLU A 338 9.18 -18.54 4.32
CA GLU A 338 8.58 -17.76 5.40
C GLU A 338 7.83 -18.68 6.37
N GLY A 339 6.89 -19.51 5.88
CA GLY A 339 6.25 -20.59 6.64
C GLY A 339 5.52 -20.12 7.90
N TYR A 340 6.24 -20.01 9.02
CA TYR A 340 5.75 -19.45 10.27
C TYR A 340 5.92 -17.92 10.33
N PRO A 341 4.91 -17.13 10.76
CA PRO A 341 3.61 -17.56 11.29
C PRO A 341 2.48 -17.68 10.25
N TYR A 342 2.78 -17.47 8.97
CA TYR A 342 1.79 -17.50 7.89
C TYR A 342 1.00 -18.81 7.77
N GLU A 343 1.60 -19.96 8.10
CA GLU A 343 0.94 -21.26 8.08
C GLU A 343 -0.17 -21.40 9.12
N LYS A 344 -0.20 -20.51 10.13
CA LYS A 344 -1.23 -20.38 11.15
C LYS A 344 -2.17 -19.20 10.87
N PHE A 345 -2.44 -18.91 9.60
CA PHE A 345 -3.21 -17.72 9.20
C PHE A 345 -4.56 -17.60 9.91
N GLU A 346 -5.19 -18.72 10.25
CA GLU A 346 -6.45 -18.78 10.98
C GLU A 346 -6.41 -18.11 12.35
N GLU A 347 -5.21 -17.94 12.94
CA GLU A 347 -4.99 -17.27 14.22
C GLU A 347 -4.94 -15.74 14.10
N TYR A 348 -4.83 -15.17 12.89
CA TYR A 348 -4.52 -13.74 12.69
C TYR A 348 -5.67 -12.90 12.12
N ALA A 349 -6.62 -13.50 11.40
CA ALA A 349 -7.82 -12.79 10.94
C ALA A 349 -9.01 -13.73 10.80
N ARG A 350 -10.22 -13.21 10.96
CA ARG A 350 -11.46 -13.98 10.77
C ARG A 350 -11.57 -14.55 9.35
N LYS A 351 -11.15 -13.77 8.34
CA LYS A 351 -11.17 -14.21 6.95
C LYS A 351 -10.07 -13.62 6.08
N PHE A 352 -9.54 -14.46 5.18
CA PHE A 352 -8.67 -14.07 4.07
C PHE A 352 -9.36 -14.31 2.73
N VAL A 353 -9.31 -13.30 1.86
CA VAL A 353 -9.81 -13.37 0.49
C VAL A 353 -8.72 -12.85 -0.44
N PHE A 354 -8.33 -13.65 -1.43
CA PHE A 354 -7.37 -13.23 -2.46
C PHE A 354 -7.95 -13.40 -3.84
N THR A 355 -7.76 -12.40 -4.69
CA THR A 355 -8.15 -12.47 -6.11
C THR A 355 -6.96 -12.80 -6.99
N TRP A 356 -7.24 -13.42 -8.14
CA TRP A 356 -6.30 -13.58 -9.24
C TRP A 356 -7.02 -13.39 -10.58
N SER A 357 -6.26 -13.13 -11.65
CA SER A 357 -6.77 -13.05 -13.02
C SER A 357 -5.86 -13.78 -14.00
N THR A 358 -6.46 -14.42 -15.01
CA THR A 358 -5.72 -14.98 -16.16
C THR A 358 -5.16 -13.91 -17.10
N TYR A 359 -5.72 -12.69 -17.03
CA TYR A 359 -5.29 -11.54 -17.85
C TYR A 359 -4.17 -10.73 -17.17
N ASP A 360 -3.82 -11.07 -15.93
CA ASP A 360 -2.67 -10.52 -15.23
C ASP A 360 -1.38 -11.18 -15.71
N SER A 361 -0.53 -10.36 -16.34
CA SER A 361 0.80 -10.80 -16.73
C SER A 361 1.89 -10.47 -15.71
N ALA A 362 1.69 -9.52 -14.79
CA ALA A 362 2.66 -9.17 -13.76
C ALA A 362 2.89 -10.35 -12.80
N ASN A 363 1.81 -11.02 -12.39
CA ASN A 363 1.90 -12.21 -11.54
C ASN A 363 2.27 -13.51 -12.30
N SER A 364 2.43 -13.45 -13.63
CA SER A 364 2.84 -14.59 -14.48
C SER A 364 4.35 -14.68 -14.71
N VAL A 365 5.08 -13.56 -14.60
CA VAL A 365 6.56 -13.47 -14.71
C VAL A 365 7.35 -14.41 -13.75
N PRO A 366 6.88 -14.72 -12.53
CA PRO A 366 7.63 -15.55 -11.57
C PRO A 366 7.67 -17.05 -11.87
N VAL A 367 7.00 -17.54 -12.92
CA VAL A 367 7.10 -18.95 -13.35
C VAL A 367 8.55 -19.34 -13.65
N ILE A 368 9.36 -18.37 -14.09
CA ILE A 368 10.81 -18.53 -14.33
C ILE A 368 11.59 -18.90 -13.05
N TYR A 369 11.08 -18.55 -11.86
CA TYR A 369 11.72 -18.78 -10.56
C TYR A 369 11.02 -19.85 -9.70
N GLY A 370 9.99 -20.52 -10.25
CA GLY A 370 9.20 -21.51 -9.52
C GLY A 370 8.33 -20.93 -8.39
N THR A 371 8.23 -19.60 -8.33
CA THR A 371 7.41 -18.90 -7.33
C THR A 371 5.97 -18.87 -7.79
N ARG A 372 5.08 -19.35 -6.92
CA ARG A 372 3.65 -19.51 -7.21
C ARG A 372 2.89 -18.39 -6.53
N TYR A 373 2.70 -17.26 -7.21
CA TYR A 373 2.04 -16.09 -6.60
C TYR A 373 0.55 -16.28 -6.42
N ILE A 374 0.04 -15.80 -5.28
CA ILE A 374 -1.37 -15.95 -4.93
C ILE A 374 -2.31 -15.21 -5.89
N GLY A 375 -1.85 -14.09 -6.45
CA GLY A 375 -2.56 -13.32 -7.47
C GLY A 375 -2.43 -13.84 -8.90
N GLY A 376 -1.75 -14.97 -9.14
CA GLY A 376 -1.53 -15.52 -10.47
C GLY A 376 -2.10 -16.93 -10.66
N GLU A 377 -2.42 -17.27 -11.92
CA GLU A 377 -2.93 -18.59 -12.31
C GLU A 377 -2.07 -19.77 -11.79
N PRO A 378 -0.71 -19.72 -11.82
CA PRO A 378 0.12 -20.79 -11.27
C PRO A 378 -0.07 -21.01 -9.76
N GLY A 379 -0.30 -19.94 -8.98
CA GLY A 379 -0.62 -20.04 -7.57
C GLY A 379 -1.99 -20.63 -7.33
N TYR A 380 -3.01 -20.14 -8.05
CA TYR A 380 -4.35 -20.70 -8.02
C TYR A 380 -4.37 -22.21 -8.34
N LYS A 381 -3.70 -22.64 -9.42
CA LYS A 381 -3.59 -24.07 -9.77
C LYS A 381 -2.90 -24.89 -8.67
N TYR A 382 -1.95 -24.30 -7.97
CA TYR A 382 -1.23 -24.98 -6.90
C TYR A 382 -2.05 -25.11 -5.61
N THR A 383 -2.83 -24.08 -5.23
CA THR A 383 -3.68 -24.13 -4.04
C THR A 383 -4.78 -25.18 -4.14
N LYS A 384 -5.18 -25.60 -5.36
CA LYS A 384 -6.09 -26.75 -5.57
C LYS A 384 -5.59 -28.07 -4.98
N LYS A 385 -4.29 -28.20 -4.71
CA LYS A 385 -3.72 -29.38 -4.04
C LYS A 385 -3.90 -29.36 -2.52
N PHE A 386 -4.35 -28.25 -1.95
CA PHE A 386 -4.42 -27.99 -0.51
C PHE A 386 -5.85 -27.58 -0.10
N ILE A 387 -6.84 -28.40 -0.47
CA ILE A 387 -8.29 -28.12 -0.24
C ILE A 387 -8.69 -27.96 1.24
N THR A 388 -7.82 -28.36 2.15
CA THR A 388 -7.99 -28.17 3.60
C THR A 388 -7.73 -26.73 4.02
N SER A 389 -6.87 -26.01 3.30
CA SER A 389 -6.44 -24.64 3.62
C SER A 389 -7.00 -23.60 2.64
N PHE A 390 -7.53 -24.03 1.49
CA PHE A 390 -8.04 -23.13 0.46
C PHE A 390 -9.40 -23.58 -0.05
N ASP A 391 -10.31 -22.60 -0.19
CA ASP A 391 -11.50 -22.73 -1.02
C ASP A 391 -11.33 -21.90 -2.31
N HIS A 392 -11.96 -22.38 -3.38
CA HIS A 392 -11.85 -21.76 -4.71
C HIS A 392 -13.21 -21.28 -5.19
N PHE A 393 -13.24 -20.05 -5.66
CA PHE A 393 -14.44 -19.37 -6.12
C PHE A 393 -14.21 -18.72 -7.49
N THR A 394 -15.28 -18.39 -8.19
CA THR A 394 -15.24 -17.68 -9.46
C THR A 394 -16.31 -16.60 -9.48
N ILE A 395 -15.92 -15.40 -9.89
CA ILE A 395 -16.83 -14.28 -9.99
C ILE A 395 -17.89 -14.53 -11.07
N LYS A 396 -19.11 -14.04 -10.82
CA LYS A 396 -20.22 -14.00 -11.76
C LYS A 396 -20.52 -12.54 -12.15
N THR A 397 -20.50 -12.28 -13.45
CA THR A 397 -20.86 -10.96 -14.02
C THR A 397 -22.10 -11.05 -14.89
N ASN A 398 -22.77 -9.92 -15.10
CA ASN A 398 -23.89 -9.82 -16.05
C ASN A 398 -23.71 -8.62 -16.99
N GLY A 399 -23.05 -8.84 -18.12
CA GLY A 399 -22.81 -7.80 -19.12
C GLY A 399 -21.87 -6.69 -18.65
N THR A 400 -22.04 -5.52 -19.24
CA THR A 400 -21.29 -4.30 -18.94
C THR A 400 -22.21 -3.10 -18.81
N ASP A 401 -21.80 -2.07 -18.06
CA ASP A 401 -22.45 -0.77 -18.06
C ASP A 401 -22.10 0.06 -19.32
N ASN A 402 -22.61 1.30 -19.39
CA ASN A 402 -22.37 2.23 -20.50
C ASN A 402 -20.89 2.65 -20.63
N ASN A 403 -20.07 2.42 -19.61
CA ASN A 403 -18.64 2.71 -19.59
C ASN A 403 -17.81 1.42 -19.77
N TYR A 404 -18.43 0.33 -20.23
CA TYR A 404 -17.81 -0.98 -20.44
C TYR A 404 -17.31 -1.66 -19.14
N ASN A 405 -17.69 -1.15 -17.96
CA ASN A 405 -17.37 -1.80 -16.70
C ASN A 405 -18.19 -3.07 -16.56
N LYS A 406 -17.54 -4.17 -16.14
CA LYS A 406 -18.19 -5.45 -15.89
C LYS A 406 -19.06 -5.36 -14.64
N ILE A 407 -20.33 -5.75 -14.77
CA ILE A 407 -21.30 -5.68 -13.67
C ILE A 407 -21.16 -6.93 -12.80
N TYR A 408 -20.62 -6.78 -11.59
CA TYR A 408 -20.59 -7.84 -10.59
C TYR A 408 -22.01 -8.22 -10.14
N THR A 409 -22.30 -9.52 -10.08
CA THR A 409 -23.61 -10.05 -9.63
C THR A 409 -23.48 -11.14 -8.56
N GLY A 410 -22.27 -11.38 -8.06
CA GLY A 410 -21.99 -12.38 -7.04
C GLY A 410 -20.86 -13.34 -7.44
N VAL A 411 -20.81 -14.46 -6.73
CA VAL A 411 -19.91 -15.59 -6.98
C VAL A 411 -20.75 -16.77 -7.50
N LYS A 412 -20.20 -17.61 -8.39
CA LYS A 412 -20.96 -18.71 -9.04
C LYS A 412 -21.66 -19.65 -8.05
N ASP A 413 -21.06 -19.90 -6.89
CA ASP A 413 -21.66 -20.64 -5.78
C ASP A 413 -21.83 -19.69 -4.58
N GLY A 414 -22.92 -18.94 -4.61
CA GLY A 414 -23.20 -17.89 -3.61
C GLY A 414 -23.39 -18.43 -2.20
N VAL A 415 -24.00 -19.61 -2.05
CA VAL A 415 -24.24 -20.23 -0.73
C VAL A 415 -22.92 -20.68 -0.12
N LYS A 416 -22.07 -21.39 -0.88
CA LYS A 416 -20.74 -21.78 -0.38
C LYS A 416 -19.86 -20.56 -0.12
N TRP A 417 -19.97 -19.52 -0.95
CA TRP A 417 -19.27 -18.26 -0.74
C TRP A 417 -19.61 -17.67 0.63
N GLN A 418 -20.90 -17.51 0.95
CA GLN A 418 -21.38 -17.01 2.24
C GLN A 418 -20.88 -17.89 3.41
N GLN A 419 -21.06 -19.21 3.31
CA GLN A 419 -20.61 -20.16 4.33
C GLN A 419 -19.09 -20.08 4.59
N SER A 420 -18.29 -19.77 3.56
CA SER A 420 -16.84 -19.71 3.68
C SER A 420 -16.34 -18.64 4.66
N PHE A 421 -17.12 -17.59 4.93
CA PHE A 421 -16.75 -16.54 5.89
C PHE A 421 -16.86 -16.98 7.35
N GLY A 422 -17.61 -18.06 7.63
CA GLY A 422 -17.60 -18.73 8.93
C GLY A 422 -16.42 -19.67 9.14
N ILE A 423 -15.61 -19.93 8.10
CA ILE A 423 -14.52 -20.91 8.13
C ILE A 423 -13.17 -20.19 8.09
N SER A 424 -12.63 -19.91 9.27
CA SER A 424 -11.32 -19.23 9.43
C SER A 424 -10.12 -20.10 9.03
N SER A 425 -10.25 -21.43 9.08
CA SER A 425 -9.20 -22.38 8.67
C SER A 425 -8.97 -22.44 7.14
N LYS A 426 -9.69 -21.63 6.36
CA LYS A 426 -9.59 -21.60 4.91
C LYS A 426 -9.49 -20.21 4.33
N ILE A 427 -8.52 -20.06 3.43
CA ILE A 427 -8.35 -18.88 2.58
C ILE A 427 -9.25 -19.02 1.35
N SER A 428 -10.03 -17.99 1.04
CA SER A 428 -10.83 -17.94 -0.20
C SER A 428 -9.98 -17.40 -1.36
N ILE A 429 -9.74 -18.22 -2.37
CA ILE A 429 -9.07 -17.82 -3.63
C ILE A 429 -10.12 -17.63 -4.72
N VAL A 430 -10.25 -16.40 -5.20
CA VAL A 430 -11.31 -15.99 -6.12
C VAL A 430 -10.72 -15.72 -7.51
N ASP A 431 -11.18 -16.47 -8.50
CA ASP A 431 -10.95 -16.15 -9.91
C ASP A 431 -11.79 -14.93 -10.28
N ALA A 432 -11.10 -13.80 -10.45
CA ALA A 432 -11.66 -12.50 -10.76
C ALA A 432 -11.40 -12.10 -12.22
N SER A 433 -11.07 -13.06 -13.10
CA SER A 433 -10.76 -12.80 -14.51
C SER A 433 -11.90 -12.10 -15.28
N GLU A 434 -13.15 -12.24 -14.82
CA GLU A 434 -14.31 -11.56 -15.40
C GLU A 434 -14.43 -10.08 -15.01
N LEU A 435 -13.77 -9.65 -13.93
CA LEU A 435 -13.74 -8.25 -13.49
C LEU A 435 -12.40 -7.56 -13.76
N ILE A 436 -11.31 -8.34 -13.77
CA ILE A 436 -9.95 -7.88 -13.96
C ILE A 436 -9.50 -8.39 -15.33
N TYR A 437 -9.77 -7.61 -16.37
CA TYR A 437 -9.70 -8.07 -17.76
C TYR A 437 -8.95 -7.09 -18.67
N TYR A 438 -9.23 -5.80 -18.53
CA TYR A 438 -8.74 -4.77 -19.42
C TYR A 438 -7.33 -4.34 -19.07
N ARG A 439 -6.57 -3.89 -20.07
CA ARG A 439 -5.28 -3.24 -19.82
C ARG A 439 -5.53 -1.80 -19.37
N SER A 440 -5.12 -1.46 -18.15
CA SER A 440 -5.19 -0.07 -17.67
C SER A 440 -4.25 0.84 -18.48
N TYR A 441 -4.71 2.07 -18.72
CA TYR A 441 -4.00 3.06 -19.52
C TYR A 441 -2.61 3.36 -18.96
N PHE A 442 -1.58 3.30 -19.82
CA PHE A 442 -0.16 3.48 -19.50
C PHE A 442 0.45 2.62 -18.38
N ASN A 443 -0.26 1.58 -17.93
CA ASN A 443 0.25 0.70 -16.89
C ASN A 443 0.85 -0.59 -17.47
N GLY A 444 1.86 -1.11 -16.77
CA GLY A 444 2.45 -2.43 -17.02
C GLY A 444 1.56 -3.55 -16.48
N GLY A 445 1.88 -4.80 -16.81
CA GLY A 445 1.21 -5.96 -16.21
C GLY A 445 -0.12 -6.39 -16.86
N LYS A 446 -0.54 -5.78 -17.98
CA LYS A 446 -1.86 -6.00 -18.60
C LYS A 446 -3.00 -5.66 -17.64
N ALA A 447 -3.79 -6.63 -17.19
CA ALA A 447 -4.95 -6.40 -16.34
C ALA A 447 -4.61 -6.19 -14.87
N HIS A 448 -3.35 -6.26 -14.48
CA HIS A 448 -2.90 -6.14 -13.08
C HIS A 448 -3.37 -4.87 -12.34
N ASN A 449 -3.75 -3.82 -13.06
CA ASN A 449 -4.23 -2.56 -12.47
C ASN A 449 -5.72 -2.31 -12.79
N ASP A 450 -6.42 -3.29 -13.37
CA ASP A 450 -7.86 -3.24 -13.68
C ASP A 450 -8.72 -3.56 -12.45
N ILE A 451 -8.20 -3.22 -11.27
CA ILE A 451 -8.84 -3.44 -9.99
C ILE A 451 -9.61 -2.21 -9.50
N TYR A 452 -9.44 -1.06 -10.15
CA TYR A 452 -10.04 0.22 -9.78
C TYR A 452 -11.39 0.43 -10.49
N THR A 453 -12.25 -0.59 -10.48
CA THR A 453 -13.52 -0.62 -11.22
C THR A 453 -14.72 -0.79 -10.29
N PRO A 454 -15.93 -0.33 -10.69
CA PRO A 454 -17.14 -0.51 -9.88
C PRO A 454 -17.45 -1.99 -9.58
N GLY A 455 -17.11 -2.90 -10.50
CA GLY A 455 -17.28 -4.33 -10.29
C GLY A 455 -16.44 -4.87 -9.13
N ILE A 456 -15.18 -4.43 -9.02
CA ILE A 456 -14.29 -4.83 -7.91
C ILE A 456 -14.74 -4.18 -6.60
N ALA A 457 -15.18 -2.92 -6.61
CA ALA A 457 -15.76 -2.28 -5.43
C ALA A 457 -16.98 -3.05 -4.90
N LYS A 458 -17.89 -3.49 -5.78
CA LYS A 458 -19.03 -4.34 -5.41
C LYS A 458 -18.63 -5.73 -4.91
N PHE A 459 -17.57 -6.31 -5.47
CA PHE A 459 -17.00 -7.55 -4.94
C PHE A 459 -16.43 -7.37 -3.53
N ILE A 460 -15.72 -6.27 -3.26
CA ILE A 460 -15.22 -5.94 -1.92
C ILE A 460 -16.39 -5.77 -0.95
N TRP A 461 -17.45 -5.05 -1.33
CA TRP A 461 -18.68 -4.97 -0.54
C TRP A 461 -19.27 -6.34 -0.25
N SER A 462 -19.36 -7.21 -1.26
CA SER A 462 -19.81 -8.58 -1.06
C SER A 462 -18.94 -9.34 -0.06
N CYS A 463 -17.65 -9.03 0.09
CA CYS A 463 -16.83 -9.63 1.15
C CYS A 463 -17.15 -9.02 2.53
N ILE A 464 -17.37 -7.71 2.60
CA ILE A 464 -17.69 -6.99 3.85
C ILE A 464 -19.06 -7.42 4.39
N ASP A 465 -20.07 -7.53 3.54
CA ASP A 465 -21.42 -7.94 3.94
C ASP A 465 -21.46 -9.35 4.55
N ASN A 466 -20.48 -10.20 4.22
CA ASN A 466 -20.41 -11.57 4.74
C ASN A 466 -19.68 -11.71 6.08
N ILE A 467 -19.07 -10.63 6.60
CA ILE A 467 -18.43 -10.63 7.94
C ILE A 467 -19.24 -9.91 9.01
N GLN A 468 -20.25 -9.15 8.59
CA GLN A 468 -21.25 -8.46 9.44
C GLN A 468 -22.40 -9.41 9.76
#